data_AF-A0A356E075-F1
#
_entry.id   AF-A0A356E075-F1
#
_cell.length_a   1.000
_cell.length_b   1.000
_cell.length_c   1.000
_cell.angle_alpha   90.00
_cell.angle_beta   90.00
_cell.angle_gamma   90.00
#
_symmetry.space_group_name_H-M   'P 1'
#
loop_
_entity.id
_entity.type
_entity.pdbx_description
1 polymer ?
#
loop_
_entity_poly.entity_id
_entity_poly.type
_entity_poly.pdbx_seq_one_letter_code
_entity_poly.pdbx_strand_id
1 'polypeptide(L)'
;MAFSAAAYAQAMQLLFYPDSTTMKVVSATTWVLAATTATLRVLSGNHYLEDVLAGAAIGSAIGFLGPYLTYRLLQRDSNAPHILAGPVVGMQVSF
;
A
#
# COMPACT_ATOMS: atom_id res chain seq x y z
N MET A 1 1.52 -0.42 -13.24
CA MET A 1 0.93 -0.24 -11.90
C MET A 1 1.68 -0.92 -10.76
N ALA A 2 2.82 -1.58 -10.98
CA ALA A 2 3.54 -2.28 -9.90
C ALA A 2 4.03 -1.34 -8.76
N PHE A 3 4.52 -0.15 -9.10
CA PHE A 3 4.94 0.87 -8.12
C PHE A 3 3.79 1.44 -7.28
N SER A 4 2.56 1.45 -7.80
CA SER A 4 1.38 1.85 -7.05
C SER A 4 1.00 0.81 -6.00
N ALA A 5 1.05 -0.47 -6.36
CA ALA A 5 0.80 -1.55 -5.42
C ALA A 5 1.87 -1.61 -4.31
N ALA A 6 3.15 -1.42 -4.65
CA ALA A 6 4.24 -1.37 -3.66
C ALA A 6 4.09 -0.19 -2.68
N ALA A 7 3.78 1.01 -3.19
CA ALA A 7 3.54 2.17 -2.35
C ALA A 7 2.30 2.02 -1.46
N TYR A 8 1.23 1.38 -1.98
CA TYR A 8 0.04 1.07 -1.20
C TYR A 8 0.34 0.09 -0.07
N ALA A 9 1.04 -1.01 -0.35
CA ALA A 9 1.44 -2.00 0.65
C ALA A 9 2.33 -1.37 1.75
N GLN A 10 3.27 -0.51 1.34
CA GLN A 10 4.12 0.23 2.27
C GLN A 10 3.32 1.21 3.16
N ALA A 11 2.36 1.92 2.58
CA ALA A 11 1.50 2.83 3.32
C ALA A 11 0.61 2.05 4.31
N MET A 12 0.04 0.91 3.89
CA MET A 12 -0.71 0.02 4.78
C MET A 12 0.13 -0.50 5.95
N GLN A 13 1.38 -0.91 5.68
CA GLN A 13 2.31 -1.32 6.72
C GLN A 13 2.57 -0.20 7.73
N LEU A 14 2.78 1.04 7.28
CA LEU A 14 3.12 2.15 8.18
C LEU A 14 1.92 2.68 8.97
N LEU A 15 0.75 2.77 8.34
CA LEU A 15 -0.43 3.43 8.90
C LEU A 15 -1.29 2.49 9.75
N PHE A 16 -1.42 1.22 9.35
CA PHE A 16 -2.36 0.28 9.96
C PHE A 16 -1.68 -0.88 10.69
N TYR A 17 -0.49 -1.30 10.27
CA TYR A 17 0.18 -2.51 10.82
C TYR A 17 1.68 -2.30 11.16
N PRO A 18 2.08 -1.24 11.88
CA PRO A 18 3.49 -0.89 12.07
C PRO A 18 4.33 -1.99 12.74
N ASP A 19 3.75 -2.79 13.63
CA ASP A 19 4.45 -3.85 14.37
C ASP A 19 4.44 -5.20 13.65
N SER A 20 3.66 -5.37 12.60
CA SER A 20 3.52 -6.66 11.90
C SER A 20 4.74 -6.98 11.04
N THR A 21 5.53 -7.99 11.44
CA THR A 21 6.67 -8.50 10.65
C THR A 21 6.24 -9.01 9.28
N THR A 22 5.07 -9.64 9.19
CA THR A 22 4.52 -10.16 7.93
C THR A 22 4.30 -9.05 6.92
N MET A 23 3.68 -7.95 7.34
CA MET A 23 3.40 -6.83 6.45
C MET A 23 4.68 -6.05 6.07
N LYS A 24 5.72 -6.02 6.92
CA LYS A 24 7.08 -5.56 6.54
C LYS A 24 7.67 -6.40 5.41
N VAL A 25 7.59 -7.73 5.51
CA VAL A 25 8.07 -8.64 4.47
C VAL A 25 7.27 -8.49 3.17
N VAL A 26 5.95 -8.36 3.27
CA VAL A 26 5.08 -8.13 2.09
C VAL A 26 5.41 -6.80 1.41
N SER A 27 5.63 -5.73 2.17
CA SER A 27 6.05 -4.44 1.61
C SER A 27 7.40 -4.55 0.90
N ALA A 28 8.39 -5.17 1.54
CA ALA A 28 9.72 -5.35 0.94
C ALA A 28 9.67 -6.18 -0.35
N THR A 29 8.92 -7.29 -0.36
CA THR A 29 8.79 -8.15 -1.54
C THR A 29 8.05 -7.47 -2.69
N THR A 30 7.03 -6.67 -2.41
CA THR A 30 6.32 -5.90 -3.44
C THR A 30 7.19 -4.82 -4.07
N TRP A 31 8.06 -4.16 -3.31
CA TRP A 31 9.08 -3.25 -3.87
C TRP A 31 10.09 -3.95 -4.77
N VAL A 32 10.58 -5.13 -4.35
CA VAL A 32 11.49 -5.94 -5.18
C VAL A 32 10.80 -6.36 -6.48
N LEU A 33 9.56 -6.85 -6.42
CA LEU A 33 8.79 -7.20 -7.61
C LEU A 33 8.57 -6.00 -8.53
N ALA A 34 8.24 -4.83 -7.98
CA ALA A 34 8.10 -3.61 -8.76
C ALA A 34 9.40 -3.22 -9.48
N ALA A 35 10.53 -3.25 -8.77
CA ALA A 35 11.84 -3.01 -9.37
C ALA A 35 12.18 -4.03 -10.47
N THR A 36 11.95 -5.32 -10.23
CA THR A 36 12.16 -6.38 -11.23
C THR A 36 11.29 -6.15 -12.48
N THR A 37 10.02 -5.78 -12.31
CA THR A 37 9.16 -5.47 -13.47
C THR A 37 9.63 -4.24 -14.23
N ALA A 38 10.16 -3.24 -13.53
CA ALA A 38 10.73 -2.04 -14.13
C ALA A 38 11.99 -2.36 -14.94
N THR A 39 12.91 -3.14 -14.38
CA THR A 39 14.12 -3.57 -15.09
C THR A 39 13.78 -4.41 -16.31
N LEU A 40 12.81 -5.34 -16.21
CA LEU A 40 12.39 -6.16 -17.35
C LEU A 40 11.75 -5.32 -18.47
N ARG A 41 11.05 -4.23 -18.13
CA ARG A 41 10.47 -3.31 -19.14
C ARG A 41 11.53 -2.49 -19.89
N VAL A 42 12.63 -2.16 -19.22
CA VAL A 42 13.75 -1.45 -19.83
C VAL A 42 14.56 -2.41 -20.69
N LEU A 43 14.85 -3.60 -20.16
CA LEU A 43 15.63 -4.63 -20.86
C LEU A 43 14.89 -5.22 -22.07
N SER A 44 13.56 -5.23 -22.07
CA SER A 44 12.79 -5.64 -23.26
C SER A 44 12.88 -4.64 -24.41
N GLY A 45 13.57 -3.51 -24.22
CA GLY A 45 13.78 -2.47 -25.24
C GLY A 45 12.51 -1.72 -25.63
N ASN A 46 11.40 -1.96 -24.95
CA ASN A 46 10.09 -1.48 -25.36
C ASN A 46 9.72 -0.14 -24.72
N HIS A 47 10.35 0.25 -23.60
CA HIS A 47 10.11 1.51 -22.89
C HIS A 47 11.42 2.18 -22.50
N TYR A 48 11.48 3.50 -22.64
CA TYR A 48 12.61 4.30 -22.18
C TYR A 48 12.66 4.33 -20.66
N LEU A 49 13.86 4.50 -20.10
CA LEU A 49 14.07 4.57 -18.65
C LEU A 49 13.23 5.70 -18.03
N GLU A 50 13.08 6.82 -18.75
CA GLU A 50 12.29 7.98 -18.33
C GLU A 50 10.81 7.65 -18.15
N ASP A 51 10.21 6.85 -19.04
CA ASP A 51 8.80 6.44 -18.95
C ASP A 51 8.55 5.56 -17.72
N VAL A 52 9.52 4.71 -17.38
CA VAL A 52 9.46 3.83 -16.21
C VAL A 52 9.59 4.65 -14.92
N LEU A 53 10.48 5.65 -14.89
CA LEU A 53 10.64 6.55 -13.75
C LEU A 53 9.42 7.46 -13.55
N ALA A 54 8.88 8.04 -14.62
CA ALA A 54 7.66 8.84 -14.56
C ALA A 54 6.47 8.00 -14.08
N GLY A 55 6.31 6.79 -14.61
CA GLY A 55 5.29 5.85 -14.17
C GLY A 55 5.48 5.37 -12.72
N ALA A 56 6.73 5.25 -12.26
CA ALA A 56 7.05 4.94 -10.87
C ALA A 56 6.66 6.09 -9.93
N ALA A 57 7.04 7.32 -10.27
CA ALA A 57 6.73 8.50 -9.48
C ALA A 57 5.20 8.71 -9.34
N ILE A 58 4.48 8.70 -10.46
CA ILE A 58 3.01 8.86 -10.46
C ILE A 58 2.34 7.67 -9.76
N GLY A 59 2.79 6.45 -10.07
CA GLY A 59 2.24 5.24 -9.46
C GLY A 59 2.39 5.22 -7.95
N SER A 60 3.58 5.52 -7.44
CA SER A 60 3.85 5.56 -6.01
C SER A 60 3.10 6.70 -5.31
N ALA A 61 2.98 7.87 -5.95
CA ALA A 61 2.19 8.98 -5.41
C ALA A 61 0.72 8.57 -5.20
N ILE A 62 0.08 7.98 -6.21
CA ILE A 62 -1.32 7.53 -6.13
C ILE A 62 -1.47 6.38 -5.13
N GLY A 63 -0.55 5.42 -5.14
CA GLY A 63 -0.56 4.27 -4.24
C GLY A 63 -0.45 4.66 -2.76
N PHE A 64 0.31 5.71 -2.46
CA PHE A 64 0.41 6.28 -1.11
C PHE A 64 -0.83 7.11 -0.73
N LEU A 65 -1.37 7.87 -1.69
CA LEU A 65 -2.49 8.79 -1.43
C LEU A 65 -3.73 8.07 -0.91
N GLY A 66 -4.04 6.87 -1.45
CA GLY A 66 -5.21 6.09 -1.07
C GLY A 66 -5.26 5.78 0.43
N PRO A 67 -4.32 4.99 0.98
CA PRO A 67 -4.28 4.65 2.39
C PRO A 67 -4.15 5.87 3.31
N TYR A 68 -3.41 6.89 2.88
CA TYR A 68 -3.25 8.12 3.66
C TYR A 68 -4.56 8.89 3.80
N LEU A 69 -5.32 9.03 2.72
CA LEU A 69 -6.65 9.65 2.75
C LEU A 69 -7.61 8.81 3.59
N THR A 70 -7.63 7.49 3.41
CA THR A 70 -8.46 6.60 4.22
C THR A 70 -8.13 6.73 5.71
N TYR A 71 -6.84 6.73 6.07
CA TYR A 71 -6.40 6.91 7.45
C TYR A 71 -6.84 8.25 8.04
N ARG A 72 -6.69 9.35 7.28
CA ARG A 72 -7.14 10.68 7.70
C ARG A 72 -8.67 10.77 7.85
N LEU A 73 -9.42 10.13 6.98
CA LEU A 73 -10.88 10.12 7.04
C LEU A 73 -11.37 9.30 8.24
N LEU A 74 -10.76 8.14 8.48
CA LEU A 74 -11.10 7.27 9.61
C LEU A 74 -10.79 7.93 10.97
N GLN A 75 -9.70 8.68 11.07
CA GLN A 75 -9.36 9.44 12.29
C GLN A 75 -10.31 10.60 12.59
N ARG A 76 -11.01 11.11 11.58
CA ARG A 76 -11.85 12.30 11.70
C ARG A 76 -13.31 11.98 12.03
N ASP A 77 -13.67 10.71 12.03
CA ASP A 77 -15.02 10.25 12.33
C ASP A 77 -15.10 9.70 13.76
N SER A 78 -15.69 10.49 14.66
CA SER A 78 -15.94 10.07 16.06
C SER A 78 -17.01 8.99 16.19
N ASN A 79 -17.73 8.66 15.10
CA ASN A 79 -18.73 7.59 15.04
C ASN A 79 -18.24 6.39 14.20
N ALA A 80 -16.94 6.31 13.90
CA ALA A 80 -16.41 5.21 13.11
C ALA A 80 -16.66 3.87 13.83
N PRO A 81 -17.27 2.87 13.17
CA PRO A 81 -17.56 1.59 13.79
C PRO A 81 -16.26 0.87 14.16
N HIS A 82 -16.00 0.75 15.46
CA HIS A 82 -14.88 -0.02 15.99
C HIS A 82 -15.23 -1.51 15.98
N ILE A 83 -14.74 -2.24 14.98
CA ILE A 83 -14.91 -3.70 14.92
C ILE A 83 -13.88 -4.34 15.86
N LEU A 84 -14.32 -4.69 17.07
CA LEU A 84 -13.56 -5.51 18.01
C LEU A 84 -13.58 -6.96 17.53
N ALA A 85 -12.55 -7.36 16.77
CA ALA A 85 -12.36 -8.75 16.38
C ALA A 85 -11.62 -9.52 17.49
N GLY A 86 -12.36 -10.26 18.32
CA GLY A 86 -11.83 -11.19 19.32
C GLY A 86 -11.75 -12.64 18.79
N PRO A 87 -11.11 -13.57 19.54
CA PRO A 87 -11.02 -14.99 19.18
C PRO A 87 -12.37 -15.73 19.16
N VAL A 88 -13.42 -15.10 19.69
CA VAL A 88 -14.80 -15.55 19.57
C VAL A 88 -15.45 -14.65 18.52
N VAL A 89 -15.89 -15.21 17.39
CA VAL A 89 -16.54 -14.49 16.30
C VAL A 89 -17.82 -13.83 16.81
N GLY A 90 -17.71 -12.59 17.26
CA GLY A 90 -18.80 -11.71 17.64
C GLY A 90 -18.48 -10.32 17.11
N MET A 91 -19.14 -9.92 16.03
CA MET A 91 -19.06 -8.56 15.53
C MET A 91 -19.96 -7.69 16.41
N GLN A 92 -19.40 -7.06 17.44
CA GLN A 92 -20.13 -6.08 18.24
C GLN A 92 -20.02 -4.71 17.57
N VAL A 93 -21.15 -4.19 17.08
CA VAL A 93 -21.28 -2.79 16.64
C VAL A 93 -21.86 -2.02 17.81
N SER A 94 -21.07 -1.11 18.39
CA SER A 94 -21.51 -0.17 19.44
C SER A 94 -21.74 1.20 18.80
N PHE A 95 -22.88 1.81 19.10
CA PHE A 95 -23.18 3.21 18.79
C PHE A 95 -22.88 4.10 20.00
#